data_AF-A0A0H5GGJ8-F1
#
_entry.id   AF-A0A0H5GGJ8-F1
#
_cell.length_a   1.000
_cell.length_b   1.000
_cell.length_c   1.000
_cell.angle_alpha   90.00
_cell.angle_beta   90.00
_cell.angle_gamma   90.00
#
_symmetry.space_group_name_H-M   'P 1'
#
loop_
_entity.id
_entity.type
_entity.pdbx_description
1 polymer ?
#
loop_
_entity_poly.entity_id
_entity_poly.type
_entity_poly.pdbx_seq_one_letter_code
_entity_poly.pdbx_strand_id
1 'polypeptide(L)'
;MYQLTERVKQNSKSADKANQLANEAKNIASQGGDMMSGVVNSMADISAGSHEIAEIITLIESVAFQTNILALNAAIEAAHAGQHGRGFSVVAREVGILAHQSGHSALNNKRLIGNSSKSISAGANLVGRSGDNLRAIIGSVIKVTDLITEISTASQEQSKGIEDITARVGMINEVTRLNADLVDQSTQASEVLQKQIFQLNQSVARFCLPATVRPPQRINEEVAVSF
;
A
#
# COMPACT_ATOMS: atom_id res chain seq x y z
N MET A 1 -32.08 -4.64 -1.24
CA MET A 1 -31.19 -5.77 -1.59
C MET A 1 -30.35 -5.51 -2.83
N TYR A 2 -30.96 -5.18 -3.98
CA TYR A 2 -30.22 -4.96 -5.24
C TYR A 2 -28.99 -4.03 -5.12
N GLN A 3 -29.14 -2.88 -4.44
CA GLN A 3 -28.02 -1.96 -4.21
C GLN A 3 -26.88 -2.54 -3.35
N LEU A 4 -27.19 -3.46 -2.44
CA LEU A 4 -26.19 -4.11 -1.59
C LEU A 4 -25.36 -5.10 -2.42
N THR A 5 -26.03 -5.94 -3.22
CA THR A 5 -25.39 -6.88 -4.15
C THR A 5 -24.49 -6.16 -5.15
N GLU A 6 -24.96 -5.05 -5.73
CA GLU A 6 -24.15 -4.24 -6.65
C GLU A 6 -22.92 -3.65 -5.98
N ARG A 7 -23.04 -3.13 -4.74
CA ARG A 7 -21.88 -2.61 -4.00
C ARG A 7 -20.86 -3.69 -3.66
N VAL A 8 -21.30 -4.88 -3.26
CA VAL A 8 -20.39 -6.01 -2.98
C VAL A 8 -19.65 -6.46 -4.24
N LYS A 9 -20.35 -6.56 -5.38
CA LYS A 9 -19.75 -6.87 -6.69
C LYS A 9 -18.76 -5.79 -7.12
N GLN A 10 -19.07 -4.52 -6.87
CA GLN A 10 -18.16 -3.41 -7.15
C GLN A 10 -16.91 -3.46 -6.25
N ASN A 11 -17.05 -3.83 -4.98
CA ASN A 11 -15.92 -4.03 -4.07
C ASN A 11 -14.99 -5.14 -4.55
N SER A 12 -15.52 -6.30 -4.94
CA SER A 12 -14.72 -7.41 -5.49
C SER A 12 -13.94 -6.97 -6.73
N LYS A 13 -14.58 -6.30 -7.70
CA LYS A 13 -13.88 -5.73 -8.87
C LYS A 13 -12.81 -4.70 -8.50
N SER A 14 -13.08 -3.88 -7.47
CA SER A 14 -12.12 -2.87 -7.00
C SER A 14 -10.92 -3.53 -6.33
N ALA A 15 -11.13 -4.61 -5.58
CA ALA A 15 -10.07 -5.43 -5.01
C ALA A 15 -9.20 -6.05 -6.11
N ASP A 16 -9.80 -6.64 -7.16
CA ASP A 16 -9.03 -7.20 -8.29
C ASP A 16 -8.17 -6.13 -8.99
N LYS A 17 -8.73 -4.95 -9.23
CA LYS A 17 -7.99 -3.83 -9.82
C LYS A 17 -6.86 -3.33 -8.91
N ALA A 18 -7.12 -3.25 -7.61
CA ALA A 18 -6.11 -2.87 -6.62
C ALA A 18 -4.97 -3.90 -6.57
N ASN A 19 -5.28 -5.19 -6.69
CA ASN A 19 -4.28 -6.26 -6.75
C ASN A 19 -3.39 -6.14 -8.00
N GLN A 20 -3.97 -5.83 -9.16
CA GLN A 20 -3.21 -5.57 -10.38
C GLN A 20 -2.24 -4.37 -10.21
N LEU A 21 -2.74 -3.26 -9.66
CA LEU A 21 -1.92 -2.07 -9.39
C LEU A 21 -0.80 -2.34 -8.38
N ALA A 22 -1.08 -3.13 -7.34
CA ALA A 22 -0.07 -3.54 -6.36
C ALA A 22 1.04 -4.38 -7.02
N ASN A 23 0.68 -5.32 -7.91
CA ASN A 23 1.67 -6.11 -8.66
C ASN A 23 2.51 -5.25 -9.60
N GLU A 24 1.91 -4.27 -10.29
CA GLU A 24 2.64 -3.32 -11.12
C GLU A 24 3.61 -2.48 -10.30
N ALA A 25 3.17 -1.94 -9.15
CA ALA A 25 4.02 -1.18 -8.23
C ALA A 25 5.18 -2.03 -7.69
N LYS A 26 4.94 -3.31 -7.37
CA LYS A 26 5.99 -4.26 -6.98
C LYS A 26 7.03 -4.44 -8.08
N ASN A 27 6.59 -4.60 -9.33
CA ASN A 27 7.51 -4.77 -10.47
C ASN A 27 8.36 -3.51 -10.69
N ILE A 28 7.75 -2.32 -10.63
CA ILE A 28 8.47 -1.04 -10.75
C ILE A 28 9.48 -0.89 -9.61
N ALA A 29 9.09 -1.19 -8.37
CA ALA A 29 9.99 -1.11 -7.23
C ALA A 29 11.15 -2.12 -7.33
N SER A 30 10.90 -3.33 -7.85
CA SER A 30 11.94 -4.33 -8.11
C SER A 30 12.95 -3.84 -9.15
N GLN A 31 12.48 -3.34 -10.30
CA GLN A 31 13.35 -2.76 -11.33
C GLN A 31 14.14 -1.56 -10.80
N GLY A 32 13.51 -0.73 -9.95
CA GLY A 32 14.21 0.35 -9.24
C GLY A 32 15.32 -0.18 -8.34
N GLY A 33 15.08 -1.29 -7.63
CA GLY A 33 16.08 -1.94 -6.78
C GLY A 33 17.28 -2.48 -7.57
N ASP A 34 17.02 -3.09 -8.73
CA ASP A 34 18.07 -3.57 -9.64
C ASP A 34 18.89 -2.39 -10.20
N MET A 35 18.22 -1.31 -10.59
CA MET A 35 18.88 -0.09 -11.06
C MET A 35 19.75 0.54 -9.98
N MET A 36 19.26 0.66 -8.74
CA MET A 36 20.07 1.15 -7.61
C MET A 36 21.29 0.27 -7.38
N SER A 37 21.16 -1.06 -7.49
CA SER A 37 22.28 -2.00 -7.37
C SER A 37 23.32 -1.78 -8.48
N GLY A 38 22.88 -1.54 -9.71
CA GLY A 38 23.75 -1.15 -10.82
C GLY A 38 24.50 0.15 -10.55
N VAL A 39 23.82 1.16 -10.01
CA VAL A 39 24.45 2.45 -9.64
C VAL A 39 25.50 2.26 -8.55
N VAL A 40 25.25 1.42 -7.54
CA VAL A 40 26.26 1.10 -6.51
C VAL A 40 27.51 0.48 -7.13
N ASN A 41 27.34 -0.46 -8.06
CA ASN A 41 28.48 -1.07 -8.76
C ASN A 41 29.27 -0.03 -9.57
N SER A 42 28.60 0.83 -10.34
CA SER A 42 29.28 1.90 -11.07
C SER A 42 30.00 2.89 -10.14
N MET A 43 29.44 3.20 -8.97
CA MET A 43 30.12 4.04 -7.97
C MET A 43 31.36 3.35 -7.40
N ALA A 44 31.33 2.02 -7.23
CA ALA A 44 32.51 1.24 -6.83
C ALA A 44 33.61 1.30 -7.90
N ASP A 45 33.25 1.14 -9.18
CA ASP A 45 34.20 1.25 -10.30
C ASP A 45 34.82 2.65 -10.40
N ILE A 46 34.01 3.70 -10.28
CA ILE A 46 34.50 5.09 -10.26
C ILE A 46 35.41 5.35 -9.05
N SER A 47 35.09 4.76 -7.90
CA SER A 47 35.93 4.84 -6.70
C SER A 47 37.28 4.16 -6.91
N ALA A 48 37.31 2.98 -7.55
CA ALA A 48 38.54 2.28 -7.90
C ALA A 48 39.39 3.08 -8.88
N GLY A 49 38.79 3.60 -9.96
CA GLY A 49 39.50 4.45 -10.92
C GLY A 49 40.03 5.75 -10.30
N SER A 50 39.30 6.34 -9.35
CA SER A 50 39.77 7.51 -8.59
C SER A 50 40.99 7.17 -7.72
N HIS A 51 41.07 5.95 -7.20
CA HIS A 51 42.23 5.48 -6.43
C HIS A 51 43.47 5.34 -7.32
N GLU A 52 43.34 4.70 -8.48
CA GLU A 52 44.43 4.58 -9.45
C GLU A 52 44.94 5.96 -9.91
N ILE A 53 44.04 6.90 -10.17
CA ILE A 53 44.42 8.29 -10.50
C ILE A 53 45.22 8.93 -9.35
N ALA A 54 44.84 8.69 -8.09
CA ALA A 54 45.56 9.24 -6.94
C ALA A 54 46.98 8.66 -6.81
N GLU A 55 47.18 7.38 -7.15
CA GLU A 55 48.50 6.76 -7.21
C GLU A 55 49.35 7.37 -8.33
N ILE A 56 48.80 7.54 -9.53
CA ILE A 56 49.48 8.20 -10.66
C ILE A 56 49.90 9.62 -10.28
N ILE A 57 49.03 10.40 -9.63
CA ILE A 57 49.36 11.76 -9.19
C ILE A 57 50.50 11.75 -8.16
N THR A 58 50.53 10.76 -7.27
CA THR A 58 51.62 10.59 -6.28
C THR A 58 52.94 10.25 -6.98
N LEU A 59 52.92 9.45 -8.05
CA LEU A 59 54.09 9.21 -8.89
C LEU A 59 54.57 10.50 -9.58
N ILE A 60 53.65 11.30 -10.15
CA ILE A 60 53.98 12.59 -10.78
C ILE A 60 54.63 13.54 -9.77
N GLU A 61 54.08 13.63 -8.56
CA GLU A 61 54.65 14.42 -7.45
C GLU A 61 56.09 13.99 -7.14
N SER A 62 56.34 12.67 -7.05
CA SER A 62 57.68 12.11 -6.85
C SER A 62 58.64 12.43 -8.00
N VAL A 63 58.21 12.31 -9.25
CA VAL A 63 59.03 12.62 -10.43
C VAL A 63 59.35 14.11 -10.48
N ALA A 64 58.39 14.98 -10.18
CA ALA A 64 58.59 16.42 -10.09
C ALA A 64 59.62 16.76 -9.00
N PHE A 65 59.53 16.12 -7.83
CA PHE A 65 60.51 16.30 -6.75
C PHE A 65 61.92 15.85 -7.18
N GLN A 66 62.06 14.66 -7.77
CA GLN A 66 63.34 14.15 -8.27
C GLN A 66 63.95 15.07 -9.35
N THR A 67 63.11 15.57 -10.27
CA THR A 67 63.53 16.52 -11.32
C THR A 67 64.02 17.82 -10.71
N ASN A 68 63.37 18.32 -9.67
CA ASN A 68 63.80 19.51 -8.94
C ASN A 68 65.16 19.31 -8.25
N ILE A 69 65.42 18.13 -7.67
CA ILE A 69 66.73 17.80 -7.08
C ILE A 69 67.82 17.70 -8.17
N LEU A 70 67.53 17.06 -9.31
CA LEU A 70 68.43 17.00 -10.46
C LEU A 70 68.78 18.38 -11.00
N ALA A 71 67.77 19.26 -11.13
CA ALA A 71 67.94 20.64 -11.55
C ALA A 71 68.82 21.45 -10.58
N LEU A 72 68.61 21.26 -9.27
CA LEU A 72 69.45 21.89 -8.25
C LEU A 72 70.91 21.42 -8.34
N ASN A 73 71.14 20.11 -8.49
CA ASN A 73 72.48 19.55 -8.65
C ASN A 73 73.17 20.08 -9.92
N ALA A 74 72.45 20.17 -11.04
CA ALA A 74 72.96 20.74 -12.28
C ALA A 74 73.30 22.24 -12.14
N ALA A 75 72.50 23.00 -11.39
CA ALA A 75 72.78 24.40 -11.10
C ALA A 75 74.06 24.57 -10.26
N ILE A 76 74.30 23.67 -9.30
CA ILE A 76 75.54 23.63 -8.49
C ILE A 76 76.75 23.33 -9.39
N GLU A 77 76.68 22.30 -10.23
CA GLU A 77 77.78 21.92 -11.12
C GLU A 77 78.07 23.01 -12.17
N ALA A 78 77.02 23.66 -12.68
CA ALA A 78 77.15 24.80 -13.58
C ALA A 78 77.84 26.00 -12.91
N ALA A 79 77.61 26.24 -11.61
CA ALA A 79 78.34 27.25 -10.85
C ALA A 79 79.82 26.86 -10.68
N HIS A 80 80.09 25.57 -10.50
CA HIS A 80 81.44 25.03 -10.36
C HIS A 80 82.27 25.17 -11.64
N ALA A 81 81.64 25.03 -12.82
CA ALA A 81 82.26 25.23 -14.13
C ALA A 81 82.50 26.72 -14.52
N GLY A 82 82.14 27.67 -13.66
CA GLY A 82 82.42 29.10 -13.85
C GLY A 82 81.81 29.68 -15.13
N GLN A 83 82.62 30.31 -15.98
CA GLN A 83 82.11 30.95 -17.22
C GLN A 83 81.56 29.95 -18.24
N HIS A 84 82.08 28.73 -18.28
CA HIS A 84 81.64 27.69 -19.21
C HIS A 84 80.26 27.10 -18.84
N GLY A 85 79.86 27.21 -17.56
CA GLY A 85 78.58 26.71 -17.06
C GLY A 85 77.41 27.70 -17.12
N ARG A 86 77.63 28.96 -17.55
CA ARG A 86 76.59 30.01 -17.53
C ARG A 86 75.30 29.63 -18.26
N GLY A 87 75.41 29.04 -19.46
CA GLY A 87 74.25 28.58 -20.22
C GLY A 87 73.50 27.44 -19.52
N PHE A 88 74.23 26.47 -18.98
CA PHE A 88 73.66 25.35 -18.23
C PHE A 88 72.97 25.79 -16.92
N SER A 89 73.50 26.80 -16.24
CA SER A 89 72.89 27.34 -15.01
C SER A 89 71.50 27.92 -15.25
N VAL A 90 71.28 28.59 -16.39
CA VAL A 90 69.96 29.15 -16.74
C VAL A 90 68.97 28.02 -17.03
N VAL A 91 69.38 27.02 -17.81
CA VAL A 91 68.52 25.86 -18.11
C VAL A 91 68.17 25.10 -16.83
N ALA A 92 69.14 24.85 -15.95
CA ALA A 92 68.93 24.17 -14.68
C ALA A 92 67.92 24.93 -13.79
N ARG A 93 68.01 26.26 -13.71
CA ARG A 93 67.04 27.07 -12.98
C ARG A 93 65.64 26.95 -13.56
N GLU A 94 65.49 27.03 -14.88
CA GLU A 94 64.19 26.94 -15.55
C GLU A 94 63.54 25.56 -15.34
N VAL A 95 64.33 24.49 -15.46
CA VAL A 95 63.87 23.12 -15.18
C VAL A 95 63.43 22.98 -13.72
N GLY A 96 64.14 23.60 -12.77
CA GLY A 96 63.75 23.61 -11.35
C GLY A 96 62.41 24.31 -11.11
N ILE A 97 62.18 25.46 -11.75
CA ILE A 97 60.91 26.19 -11.65
C ILE A 97 59.75 25.35 -12.21
N LEU A 98 59.92 24.74 -13.38
CA LEU A 98 58.92 23.85 -13.99
C LEU A 98 58.63 22.63 -13.12
N ALA A 99 59.67 22.03 -12.53
CA ALA A 99 59.53 20.90 -11.63
C ALA A 99 58.74 21.27 -10.36
N HIS A 100 59.04 22.41 -9.74
CA HIS A 100 58.28 22.92 -8.59
C HIS A 100 56.81 23.21 -8.94
N GLN A 101 56.55 23.84 -10.09
CA GLN A 101 55.19 24.12 -10.56
C GLN A 101 54.40 22.83 -10.86
N SER A 102 55.07 21.81 -11.41
CA SER A 102 54.47 20.49 -11.64
C SER A 102 54.09 19.79 -10.33
N GLY A 103 54.99 19.78 -9.33
CA GLY A 103 54.72 19.21 -8.00
C GLY A 103 53.54 19.91 -7.30
N HIS A 104 53.49 21.24 -7.33
CA HIS A 104 52.37 22.00 -6.77
C HIS A 104 51.03 21.67 -7.47
N SER A 105 51.06 21.48 -8.79
CA SER A 105 49.86 21.10 -9.56
C SER A 105 49.41 19.68 -9.23
N ALA A 106 50.35 18.74 -9.05
CA ALA A 106 50.08 17.38 -8.62
C ALA A 106 49.38 17.36 -7.24
N LEU A 107 49.89 18.10 -6.26
CA LEU A 107 49.26 18.26 -4.94
C LEU A 107 47.81 18.77 -5.02
N ASN A 108 47.56 19.78 -5.86
CA ASN A 108 46.21 20.31 -6.06
C ASN A 108 45.26 19.27 -6.69
N ASN A 109 45.73 18.53 -7.69
CA ASN A 109 44.94 17.46 -8.31
C ASN A 109 44.66 16.33 -7.31
N LYS A 110 45.65 15.93 -6.49
CA LYS A 110 45.49 14.94 -5.42
C LYS A 110 44.38 15.31 -4.45
N ARG A 111 44.33 16.59 -4.04
CA ARG A 111 43.26 17.13 -3.19
C ARG A 111 41.89 17.05 -3.87
N LEU A 112 41.79 17.42 -5.14
CA LEU A 112 40.53 17.35 -5.90
C LEU A 112 40.03 15.91 -6.03
N ILE A 113 40.91 14.96 -6.35
CA ILE A 113 40.57 13.53 -6.42
C ILE A 113 40.13 13.00 -5.06
N GLY A 114 40.82 13.38 -3.98
CA GLY A 114 40.41 13.02 -2.61
C GLY A 114 39.01 13.54 -2.26
N ASN A 115 38.65 14.75 -2.70
CA ASN A 115 37.31 15.29 -2.52
C ASN A 115 36.27 14.53 -3.38
N SER A 116 36.59 14.21 -4.64
CA SER A 116 35.72 13.41 -5.51
C SER A 116 35.45 12.04 -4.91
N SER A 117 36.47 11.35 -4.38
CA SER A 117 36.34 10.05 -3.72
C SER A 117 35.39 10.11 -2.51
N LYS A 118 35.48 11.15 -1.69
CA LYS A 118 34.53 11.37 -0.58
C LYS A 118 33.09 11.54 -1.08
N SER A 119 32.89 12.32 -2.13
CA SER A 119 31.57 12.54 -2.74
C SER A 119 30.98 11.25 -3.33
N ILE A 120 31.80 10.44 -4.00
CA ILE A 120 31.40 9.12 -4.53
C ILE A 120 30.98 8.20 -3.38
N SER A 121 31.77 8.12 -2.30
CA SER A 121 31.45 7.30 -1.13
C SER A 121 30.13 7.74 -0.46
N ALA A 122 29.91 9.05 -0.31
CA ALA A 122 28.65 9.58 0.21
C ALA A 122 27.46 9.24 -0.73
N GLY A 123 27.66 9.36 -2.04
CA GLY A 123 26.66 8.98 -3.05
C GLY A 123 26.32 7.50 -2.99
N ALA A 124 27.32 6.62 -2.88
CA ALA A 124 27.11 5.17 -2.75
C ALA A 124 26.28 4.82 -1.51
N ASN A 125 26.53 5.50 -0.38
CA ASN A 125 25.73 5.31 0.84
C ASN A 125 24.26 5.73 0.64
N LEU A 126 24.02 6.88 0.01
CA LEU A 126 22.67 7.38 -0.29
C LEU A 126 21.91 6.42 -1.22
N VAL A 127 22.56 5.92 -2.27
CA VAL A 127 21.95 4.95 -3.19
C VAL A 127 21.67 3.63 -2.47
N GLY A 128 22.58 3.17 -1.60
CA GLY A 128 22.35 1.99 -0.76
C GLY A 128 21.09 2.11 0.11
N ARG A 129 20.94 3.26 0.79
CA ARG A 129 19.72 3.57 1.57
C ARG A 129 18.46 3.64 0.70
N SER A 130 18.55 4.17 -0.51
CA SER A 130 17.43 4.14 -1.46
C SER A 130 17.06 2.71 -1.85
N GLY A 131 18.05 1.83 -2.02
CA GLY A 131 17.82 0.39 -2.22
C GLY A 131 17.09 -0.27 -1.04
N ASP A 132 17.46 0.05 0.21
CA ASP A 132 16.75 -0.41 1.40
C ASP A 132 15.30 0.08 1.46
N ASN A 133 15.07 1.35 1.12
CA ASN A 133 13.72 1.92 1.08
C ASN A 133 12.85 1.23 0.02
N LEU A 134 13.40 0.92 -1.15
CA LEU A 134 12.67 0.16 -2.19
C LEU A 134 12.32 -1.26 -1.71
N ARG A 135 13.22 -1.93 -0.99
CA ARG A 135 12.91 -3.23 -0.35
C ARG A 135 11.77 -3.11 0.68
N ALA A 136 11.78 -2.06 1.49
CA ALA A 136 10.70 -1.79 2.45
C ALA A 136 9.37 -1.49 1.75
N ILE A 137 9.38 -0.77 0.63
CA ILE A 137 8.21 -0.52 -0.22
C ILE A 137 7.67 -1.85 -0.76
N ILE A 138 8.51 -2.71 -1.32
CA ILE A 138 8.10 -4.05 -1.81
C ILE A 138 7.43 -4.85 -0.68
N GLY A 139 8.03 -4.86 0.51
CA GLY A 139 7.44 -5.52 1.68
C GLY A 139 6.07 -4.95 2.09
N SER A 140 5.90 -3.64 1.97
CA SER A 140 4.62 -2.97 2.26
C SER A 140 3.56 -3.28 1.20
N VAL A 141 3.94 -3.32 -0.08
CA VAL A 141 3.07 -3.68 -1.19
C VAL A 141 2.57 -5.13 -1.05
N ILE A 142 3.43 -6.06 -0.63
CA ILE A 142 3.01 -7.45 -0.35
C ILE A 142 1.91 -7.49 0.71
N LYS A 143 2.06 -6.77 1.82
CA LYS A 143 1.02 -6.69 2.86
C LYS A 143 -0.28 -6.10 2.33
N VAL A 144 -0.21 -5.09 1.46
CA VAL A 144 -1.39 -4.50 0.82
C VAL A 144 -2.08 -5.52 -0.10
N THR A 145 -1.31 -6.30 -0.87
CA THR A 145 -1.84 -7.39 -1.70
C THR A 145 -2.54 -8.46 -0.87
N ASP A 146 -1.98 -8.83 0.29
CA ASP A 146 -2.60 -9.80 1.20
C ASP A 146 -3.95 -9.29 1.72
N LEU A 147 -4.01 -8.03 2.18
CA LEU A 147 -5.26 -7.39 2.63
C LEU A 147 -6.31 -7.30 1.52
N ILE A 148 -5.89 -6.99 0.29
CA ILE A 148 -6.79 -6.94 -0.87
C ILE A 148 -7.37 -8.33 -1.18
N THR A 149 -6.55 -9.37 -1.02
CA THR A 149 -6.98 -10.76 -1.20
C THR A 149 -8.03 -11.13 -0.14
N GLU A 150 -7.81 -10.76 1.12
CA GLU A 150 -8.79 -10.91 2.20
C GLU A 150 -10.11 -10.17 1.90
N ILE A 151 -10.04 -8.94 1.40
CA ILE A 151 -11.23 -8.15 1.01
C ILE A 151 -11.99 -8.85 -0.13
N SER A 152 -11.28 -9.41 -1.11
CA SER A 152 -11.91 -10.13 -2.23
C SER A 152 -12.64 -11.38 -1.72
N THR A 153 -11.99 -12.18 -0.85
CA THR A 153 -12.61 -13.35 -0.21
C THR A 153 -13.83 -12.95 0.63
N ALA A 154 -13.71 -11.95 1.50
CA ALA A 154 -14.82 -11.46 2.32
C ALA A 154 -15.98 -10.92 1.48
N SER A 155 -15.69 -10.25 0.36
CA SER A 155 -16.72 -9.77 -0.57
C SER A 155 -17.45 -10.94 -1.25
N GLN A 156 -16.74 -12.01 -1.60
CA GLN A 156 -17.35 -13.22 -2.17
C GLN A 156 -18.29 -13.90 -1.16
N GLU A 157 -17.87 -14.01 0.11
CA GLU A 157 -18.69 -14.55 1.19
C GLU A 157 -19.92 -13.68 1.46
N GLN A 158 -19.76 -12.36 1.47
CA GLN A 158 -20.88 -11.42 1.58
C GLN A 158 -21.87 -11.58 0.44
N SER A 159 -21.39 -11.75 -0.80
CA SER A 159 -22.28 -11.95 -1.95
C SER A 159 -23.15 -13.19 -1.77
N LYS A 160 -22.55 -14.31 -1.33
CA LYS A 160 -23.27 -15.55 -1.03
C LYS A 160 -24.28 -15.36 0.10
N GLY A 161 -23.89 -14.66 1.18
CA GLY A 161 -24.79 -14.35 2.28
C GLY A 161 -25.98 -13.48 1.86
N ILE A 162 -25.79 -12.55 0.93
CA ILE A 162 -26.87 -11.72 0.38
C ILE A 162 -27.84 -12.55 -0.47
N GLU A 163 -27.35 -13.50 -1.25
CA GLU A 163 -28.19 -14.44 -2.01
C GLU A 163 -29.09 -15.25 -1.06
N ASP A 164 -28.52 -15.80 0.01
CA ASP A 164 -29.26 -16.55 1.03
C ASP A 164 -30.34 -15.69 1.71
N ILE A 165 -30.01 -14.46 2.10
CA ILE A 165 -30.99 -13.54 2.70
C ILE A 165 -32.08 -13.20 1.68
N THR A 166 -31.72 -12.97 0.41
CA THR A 166 -32.70 -12.66 -0.65
C THR A 166 -33.69 -13.80 -0.83
N ALA A 167 -33.21 -15.05 -0.83
CA ALA A 167 -34.08 -16.23 -0.89
C ALA A 167 -35.01 -16.32 0.34
N ARG A 168 -34.49 -16.09 1.55
CA ARG A 168 -35.29 -16.10 2.79
C ARG A 168 -36.35 -15.00 2.82
N VAL A 169 -36.03 -13.80 2.35
CA VAL A 169 -37.00 -12.69 2.23
C VAL A 169 -38.10 -13.05 1.22
N GLY A 170 -37.75 -13.73 0.12
CA GLY A 170 -38.75 -14.27 -0.82
C GLY A 170 -39.74 -15.23 -0.15
N MET A 171 -39.26 -16.15 0.69
CA MET A 171 -40.12 -17.05 1.46
C MET A 171 -41.02 -16.32 2.45
N ILE A 172 -40.49 -15.31 3.16
CA ILE A 172 -41.28 -14.48 4.08
C ILE A 172 -42.39 -13.74 3.32
N ASN A 173 -42.08 -13.22 2.13
CA ASN A 173 -43.06 -12.54 1.29
C ASN A 173 -44.19 -13.48 0.86
N GLU A 174 -43.86 -14.74 0.52
CA GLU A 174 -44.86 -15.75 0.17
C GLU A 174 -45.77 -16.10 1.36
N VAL A 175 -45.20 -16.31 2.56
CA VAL A 175 -45.98 -16.54 3.79
C VAL A 175 -46.84 -15.34 4.14
N THR A 176 -46.32 -14.12 3.94
CA THR A 176 -47.08 -12.88 4.18
C THR A 176 -48.28 -12.78 3.23
N ARG A 177 -48.11 -13.16 1.96
CA ARG A 177 -49.20 -13.21 0.99
C ARG A 177 -50.24 -14.27 1.36
N LEU A 178 -49.79 -15.48 1.72
CA LEU A 178 -50.67 -16.54 2.22
C LEU A 178 -51.49 -16.11 3.44
N ASN A 179 -50.86 -15.37 4.38
CA ASN A 179 -51.56 -14.84 5.54
C ASN A 179 -52.62 -13.80 5.16
N ALA A 180 -52.34 -12.94 4.16
CA ALA A 180 -53.34 -12.00 3.65
C ALA A 180 -54.54 -12.74 3.02
N ASP A 181 -54.27 -13.75 2.19
CA ASP A 181 -55.32 -14.58 1.58
C ASP A 181 -56.15 -15.32 2.64
N LEU A 182 -55.50 -15.85 3.69
CA LEU A 182 -56.15 -16.49 4.84
C LEU A 182 -57.06 -15.52 5.61
N VAL A 183 -56.62 -14.27 5.81
CA VAL A 183 -57.43 -13.23 6.46
C VAL A 183 -58.65 -12.88 5.61
N ASP A 184 -58.50 -12.78 4.29
CA ASP A 184 -59.63 -12.56 3.38
C ASP A 184 -60.64 -13.72 3.44
N GLN A 185 -60.16 -14.96 3.37
CA GLN A 185 -61.00 -16.15 3.50
C GLN A 185 -61.72 -16.20 4.87
N SER A 186 -61.02 -15.86 5.95
CA SER A 186 -61.60 -15.81 7.30
C SER A 186 -62.67 -14.73 7.43
N THR A 187 -62.45 -13.58 6.79
CA THR A 187 -63.43 -12.48 6.74
C THR A 187 -64.70 -12.94 6.01
N GLN A 188 -64.54 -13.57 4.84
CA GLN A 188 -65.65 -14.11 4.06
C GLN A 188 -66.43 -15.19 4.83
N ALA A 189 -65.73 -16.11 5.52
CA ALA A 189 -66.36 -17.12 6.36
C ALA A 189 -67.16 -16.49 7.52
N SER A 190 -66.61 -15.44 8.14
CA SER A 190 -67.29 -14.69 9.21
C SER A 190 -68.57 -14.02 8.71
N GLU A 191 -68.56 -13.43 7.51
CA GLU A 191 -69.77 -12.86 6.88
C GLU A 191 -70.84 -13.91 6.58
N VAL A 192 -70.43 -15.10 6.09
CA VAL A 192 -71.36 -16.21 5.83
C VAL A 192 -72.00 -16.71 7.13
N LEU A 193 -71.19 -16.89 8.18
CA LEU A 193 -71.68 -17.28 9.50
C LEU A 193 -72.65 -16.24 10.07
N GLN A 194 -72.33 -14.94 9.93
CA GLN A 194 -73.22 -13.86 10.37
C GLN A 194 -74.58 -13.90 9.63
N LYS A 195 -74.58 -14.15 8.31
CA LYS A 195 -75.80 -14.34 7.52
C LYS A 195 -76.61 -15.56 8.00
N GLN A 196 -75.96 -16.68 8.26
CA GLN A 196 -76.62 -17.90 8.76
C GLN A 196 -77.25 -17.69 10.14
N ILE A 197 -76.54 -17.01 11.06
CA ILE A 197 -77.08 -16.65 12.38
C ILE A 197 -78.33 -15.77 12.24
N PHE A 198 -78.31 -14.79 11.33
CA PHE A 198 -79.48 -13.95 11.07
C PHE A 198 -80.68 -14.77 10.57
N GLN A 199 -80.46 -15.68 9.61
CA GLN A 199 -81.50 -16.59 9.10
C GLN A 199 -82.05 -17.54 10.17
N LEU A 200 -81.17 -18.07 11.02
CA LEU A 200 -81.54 -18.94 12.13
C LEU A 200 -82.42 -18.20 13.14
N ASN A 201 -82.01 -16.98 13.55
CA ASN A 201 -82.78 -16.13 14.44
C ASN A 201 -84.17 -15.79 13.85
N GLN A 202 -84.24 -15.49 12.55
CA GLN A 202 -85.52 -15.24 11.87
C GLN A 202 -86.43 -16.49 11.88
N SER A 203 -85.85 -17.67 11.71
CA SER A 203 -86.57 -18.94 11.75
C SER A 203 -87.09 -19.26 13.16
N VAL A 204 -86.28 -19.04 14.20
CA VAL A 204 -86.67 -19.22 15.59
C VAL A 204 -87.75 -18.20 16.00
N ALA A 205 -87.66 -16.95 15.56
CA ALA A 205 -88.65 -15.90 15.85
C ALA A 205 -90.06 -16.21 15.28
N ARG A 206 -90.18 -17.09 14.27
CA ARG A 206 -91.48 -17.59 13.78
C ARG A 206 -92.14 -18.56 14.76
N PHE A 207 -91.39 -19.20 15.64
CA PHE A 207 -91.95 -20.04 16.69
C PHE A 207 -92.42 -19.17 17.85
N CYS A 208 -93.65 -18.65 17.74
CA CYS A 208 -94.36 -18.07 18.88
C CYS A 208 -94.77 -19.21 19.82
N LEU A 209 -93.99 -19.44 20.87
CA LEU A 209 -94.41 -20.32 21.96
C LEU A 209 -95.60 -19.67 22.68
N PRO A 210 -96.65 -20.43 23.03
CA PRO A 210 -97.71 -19.93 23.90
C PRO A 210 -97.05 -19.40 25.17
N ALA A 211 -97.40 -18.17 25.56
CA ALA A 211 -96.98 -17.63 26.84
C ALA A 211 -97.50 -18.58 27.93
N THR A 212 -96.63 -19.46 28.43
CA THR A 212 -96.89 -20.14 29.68
C THR A 212 -96.82 -19.05 30.74
N VAL A 213 -98.00 -18.57 31.12
CA VAL A 213 -98.17 -17.72 32.29
C VAL A 213 -97.60 -18.50 33.46
N ARG A 214 -96.36 -18.20 33.83
CA ARG A 214 -95.76 -18.67 35.07
C ARG A 214 -96.48 -17.92 36.19
N PRO A 215 -97.26 -18.59 37.06
CA PRO A 215 -97.81 -17.92 38.22
C PRO A 215 -96.64 -17.40 39.08
N PRO A 216 -96.82 -16.28 39.79
CA PRO A 216 -95.75 -15.66 40.56
C PRO A 216 -95.22 -16.66 41.60
N GLN A 217 -93.97 -17.09 41.45
CA GLN A 217 -93.27 -17.82 42.50
C GLN A 217 -93.04 -16.84 43.65
N ARG A 218 -93.65 -17.13 44.80
CA ARG A 218 -93.32 -16.47 46.06
C ARG A 218 -91.82 -16.61 46.29
N ILE A 219 -91.19 -15.46 46.44
CA ILE A 219 -89.81 -15.32 46.86
C ILE A 219 -89.78 -15.81 48.32
N ASN A 220 -89.18 -16.97 48.57
CA ASN A 220 -88.68 -17.28 49.90
C ASN A 220 -87.24 -16.77 49.96
N GLU A 221 -87.01 -15.90 50.94
CA GLU A 221 -85.71 -15.42 51.39
C GLU A 221 -84.81 -16.57 51.87
N GLU A 222 -83.51 -16.26 51.93
CA GLU A 222 -82.39 -17.01 52.51
C GLU A 222 -81.85 -18.16 51.63
N VAL A 223 -80.55 -18.24 51.27
CA VAL A 223 -79.34 -17.92 52.04
C VAL A 223 -78.21 -17.47 51.09
N ALA A 224 -77.55 -16.37 51.45
CA ALA A 224 -76.23 -15.99 50.97
C ALA A 224 -75.15 -16.79 51.72
N VAL A 225 -74.14 -17.34 51.02
CA VAL A 225 -72.71 -17.48 51.41
C VAL A 225 -71.96 -17.96 50.14
N SER A 226 -71.26 -17.07 49.42
CA SER A 226 -69.79 -16.86 49.43
C SER A 226 -68.95 -18.03 48.92
N PHE A 227 -68.28 -17.85 47.78
CA PHE A 227 -66.81 -17.86 47.59
C PHE A 227 -66.47 -17.16 46.26
#